data_AF-A0A6P4AJY2-F1
#
_entry.id   AF-A0A6P4AJY2-F1
#
_cell.length_a   1.000
_cell.length_b   1.000
_cell.length_c   1.000
_cell.angle_alpha   90.00
_cell.angle_beta   90.00
_cell.angle_gamma   90.00
#
_symmetry.space_group_name_H-M   'P 1'
#
loop_
_entity.id
_entity.type
_entity.pdbx_description
1 polymer ?
#
loop_
_entity_poly.entity_id
_entity_poly.type
_entity_poly.pdbx_seq_one_letter_code
_entity_poly.pdbx_strand_id
1 'polypeptide(L)'
;MGKNGYCAYFDVENAMDPSLAESMGVNTENLLLSRPSSAEKLLCAVNTLTKSGSVDVIVIDSVAALVPECELDVLIDGAYGDGQSRIMTQALRKIHYSLCNSQTLLVFINQVRSGSKSGNGFGHMDEVTCGGNALNFYAAVRLRIKRTGLLKIGNEVSIY
;
A
#
# COMPACT_ATOMS: atom_id res chain seq x y z
N MET A 1 21.52 -5.61 -3.61
CA MET A 1 20.50 -6.47 -4.23
C MET A 1 20.91 -6.73 -5.67
N GLY A 2 21.11 -8.01 -6.02
CA GLY A 2 21.58 -8.43 -7.34
C GLY A 2 20.49 -8.26 -8.41
N LYS A 3 20.89 -8.26 -9.68
CA LYS A 3 20.07 -8.02 -10.88
C LYS A 3 18.88 -8.98 -11.11
N ASN A 4 18.57 -9.90 -10.18
CA ASN A 4 17.57 -10.96 -10.33
C ASN A 4 16.67 -11.12 -9.08
N GLY A 5 16.21 -10.02 -8.49
CA GLY A 5 15.23 -10.09 -7.40
C GLY A 5 13.81 -10.29 -7.91
N TYR A 6 13.00 -11.07 -7.21
CA TYR A 6 11.58 -11.25 -7.53
C TYR A 6 10.74 -10.18 -6.83
N CYS A 7 9.80 -9.60 -7.57
CA CYS A 7 8.89 -8.58 -7.07
C CYS A 7 7.44 -9.06 -7.17
N ALA A 8 6.66 -8.80 -6.12
CA ALA A 8 5.22 -8.95 -6.15
C ALA A 8 4.55 -7.58 -6.02
N TYR A 9 3.60 -7.30 -6.90
CA TYR A 9 2.81 -6.08 -6.92
C TYR A 9 1.33 -6.42 -6.74
N PHE A 10 0.75 -5.92 -5.65
CA PHE A 10 -0.67 -6.03 -5.39
C PHE A 10 -1.36 -4.72 -5.79
N ASP A 11 -1.97 -4.72 -6.97
CA ASP A 11 -2.73 -3.61 -7.54
C ASP A 11 -4.18 -3.68 -7.05
N VAL A 12 -4.43 -3.12 -5.88
CA VAL A 12 -5.75 -3.02 -5.25
C VAL A 12 -6.60 -1.93 -5.91
N GLU A 13 -5.96 -0.86 -6.39
CA GLU A 13 -6.65 0.25 -7.07
C GLU A 13 -7.01 -0.07 -8.53
N ASN A 14 -6.52 -1.19 -9.08
CA ASN A 14 -6.66 -1.56 -10.49
C ASN A 14 -6.18 -0.47 -11.45
N ALA A 15 -5.14 0.26 -11.05
CA ALA A 15 -4.67 1.47 -11.73
C ALA A 15 -3.31 1.27 -12.43
N MET A 16 -2.67 0.12 -12.25
CA MET A 16 -1.34 -0.13 -12.81
C MET A 16 -1.41 -0.38 -14.33
N ASP A 17 -0.68 0.44 -15.09
CA ASP A 17 -0.44 0.27 -16.54
C ASP A 17 0.91 -0.44 -16.78
N PRO A 18 0.89 -1.70 -17.27
CA PRO A 18 2.12 -2.44 -17.58
C PRO A 18 3.02 -1.74 -18.59
N SER A 19 2.46 -1.04 -19.57
CA SER A 19 3.23 -0.37 -20.63
C SER A 19 4.04 0.79 -20.05
N LEU A 20 3.44 1.55 -19.13
CA LEU A 20 4.13 2.61 -18.40
C LEU A 20 5.23 2.03 -17.50
N ALA A 21 4.95 0.94 -16.78
CA ALA A 21 5.93 0.28 -15.93
C ALA A 21 7.15 -0.23 -16.74
N GLU A 22 6.93 -0.83 -17.91
CA GLU A 22 7.99 -1.25 -18.83
C GLU A 22 8.83 -0.06 -19.30
N SER A 23 8.19 1.07 -19.63
CA SER A 23 8.91 2.30 -20.02
C SER A 23 9.79 2.85 -18.90
N MET A 24 9.45 2.57 -17.64
CA MET A 24 10.25 2.90 -16.44
C MET A 24 11.32 1.85 -16.13
N GLY A 25 11.47 0.80 -16.96
CA GLY A 25 12.46 -0.26 -16.80
C GLY A 25 12.04 -1.40 -15.89
N VAL A 26 10.74 -1.54 -15.58
CA VAL A 26 10.21 -2.69 -14.84
C VAL A 26 10.13 -3.89 -15.78
N ASN A 27 10.63 -5.04 -15.33
CA ASN A 27 10.40 -6.31 -16.02
C ASN A 27 9.03 -6.87 -15.59
N THR A 28 7.99 -6.57 -16.37
CA THR A 28 6.61 -6.99 -16.15
C THR A 28 6.41 -8.51 -16.32
N GLU A 29 7.20 -9.17 -17.16
CA GLU A 29 7.12 -10.63 -17.34
C GLU A 29 7.48 -11.41 -16.06
N ASN A 30 8.44 -10.90 -15.29
CA ASN A 30 8.87 -11.48 -14.02
C ASN A 30 8.21 -10.82 -12.79
N LEU A 31 7.26 -9.91 -12.99
CA LEU A 31 6.53 -9.23 -11.93
C LEU A 31 5.30 -10.06 -11.55
N LEU A 32 5.22 -10.53 -10.31
CA LEU A 32 3.98 -11.14 -9.81
C LEU A 32 2.94 -10.04 -9.59
N LEU A 33 2.11 -9.78 -10.59
CA LEU A 33 0.98 -8.85 -10.49
C LEU A 33 -0.28 -9.57 -10.00
N SER A 34 -0.92 -9.05 -8.96
CA SER A 34 -2.18 -9.59 -8.44
C SER A 34 -3.18 -8.48 -8.10
N ARG A 35 -4.46 -8.76 -8.36
CA ARG A 35 -5.61 -7.90 -8.05
C ARG A 35 -6.51 -8.62 -7.06
N PRO A 36 -6.24 -8.47 -5.74
CA PRO A 36 -6.95 -9.23 -4.73
C PRO A 36 -8.39 -8.70 -4.56
N SER A 37 -9.31 -9.62 -4.27
CA SER A 37 -10.73 -9.30 -4.06
C SER A 37 -11.05 -8.77 -2.67
N SER A 38 -10.15 -8.93 -1.68
CA SER A 38 -10.37 -8.49 -0.30
C SER A 38 -9.06 -8.23 0.44
N ALA A 39 -9.14 -7.47 1.53
CA ALA A 39 -8.01 -7.19 2.42
C ALA A 39 -7.43 -8.46 3.04
N GLU A 40 -8.29 -9.39 3.47
CA GLU A 40 -7.94 -10.67 4.07
C GLU A 40 -7.09 -11.51 3.11
N LYS A 41 -7.55 -11.67 1.86
CA LYS A 41 -6.85 -12.46 0.84
C LYS A 41 -5.49 -11.85 0.51
N LEU A 42 -5.43 -10.53 0.34
CA LEU A 42 -4.18 -9.82 0.09
C LEU A 42 -3.19 -10.04 1.24
N LEU A 43 -3.59 -9.75 2.48
CA LEU A 43 -2.70 -9.81 3.64
C LEU A 43 -2.26 -11.25 3.94
N CYS A 44 -3.11 -12.24 3.64
CA CYS A 44 -2.76 -13.65 3.71
C CYS A 44 -1.72 -14.05 2.65
N ALA A 45 -1.88 -13.58 1.42
CA ALA A 45 -0.90 -13.79 0.35
C ALA A 45 0.46 -13.17 0.69
N VAL A 46 0.47 -11.93 1.18
CA VAL A 46 1.68 -11.22 1.63
C VAL A 46 2.39 -12.01 2.74
N ASN A 47 1.65 -12.49 3.73
CA ASN A 47 2.20 -13.32 4.80
C ASN A 47 2.81 -14.62 4.26
N THR A 48 2.15 -15.27 3.29
CA THR A 48 2.64 -16.50 2.67
C THR A 48 3.93 -16.27 1.88
N LEU A 49 3.96 -15.24 1.03
CA LEU A 49 5.12 -14.87 0.22
C LEU A 49 6.32 -14.46 1.10
N THR A 50 6.06 -13.72 2.17
CA THR A 50 7.10 -13.34 3.14
C THR A 50 7.68 -14.58 3.83
N LYS A 51 6.83 -15.52 4.24
CA LYS A 51 7.26 -16.76 4.90
C LYS A 51 8.03 -17.70 3.98
N SER A 52 7.68 -17.74 2.69
CA SER A 52 8.38 -18.59 1.74
C SER A 52 9.75 -18.05 1.36
N GLY A 53 10.01 -16.75 1.59
CA GLY A 53 11.26 -16.09 1.21
C GLY A 53 11.51 -16.06 -0.29
N SER A 54 10.47 -16.31 -1.10
CA SER A 54 10.58 -16.43 -2.56
C SER A 54 10.55 -15.09 -3.28
N VAL A 55 10.27 -14.00 -2.55
CA VAL A 55 10.09 -12.65 -3.08
C VAL A 55 10.95 -11.70 -2.27
N ASP A 56 11.72 -10.86 -2.96
CA ASP A 56 12.61 -9.87 -2.37
C ASP A 56 11.87 -8.56 -2.06
N VAL A 57 10.90 -8.19 -2.89
CA VAL A 57 10.11 -6.97 -2.71
C VAL A 57 8.62 -7.25 -2.93
N ILE A 58 7.80 -6.81 -1.98
CA ILE A 58 6.34 -6.85 -2.08
C ILE A 58 5.82 -5.41 -2.00
N VAL A 59 5.01 -5.00 -2.98
CA VAL A 59 4.37 -3.68 -3.03
C VAL A 59 2.86 -3.86 -2.93
N ILE A 60 2.22 -3.04 -2.10
CA ILE A 60 0.76 -2.99 -1.95
C ILE A 60 0.27 -1.60 -2.35
N ASP A 61 -0.48 -1.53 -3.44
CA ASP A 61 -0.99 -0.30 -4.03
C ASP A 61 -2.52 -0.33 -4.19
N SER A 62 -3.31 0.23 -3.27
CA SER A 62 -2.92 0.96 -2.06
C SER A 62 -3.70 0.48 -0.84
N VAL A 63 -3.21 0.87 0.34
CA VAL A 63 -3.86 0.57 1.63
C VAL A 63 -5.27 1.16 1.70
N ALA A 64 -5.49 2.33 1.09
CA ALA A 64 -6.77 3.02 1.16
C ALA A 64 -7.90 2.25 0.47
N ALA A 65 -7.56 1.42 -0.52
CA ALA A 65 -8.49 0.58 -1.26
C ALA A 65 -8.71 -0.82 -0.65
N LEU A 66 -8.04 -1.15 0.47
CA LEU A 66 -8.22 -2.44 1.13
C LEU A 66 -9.58 -2.52 1.81
N VAL A 67 -10.51 -3.28 1.24
CA VAL A 67 -11.85 -3.51 1.81
C VAL A 67 -11.89 -4.89 2.47
N PRO A 68 -12.25 -4.99 3.77
CA PRO A 68 -12.49 -6.27 4.44
C PRO A 68 -13.63 -7.05 3.78
N GLU A 69 -13.55 -8.39 3.79
CA GLU A 69 -14.60 -9.25 3.22
C GLU A 69 -15.97 -8.95 3.79
N CYS A 70 -16.07 -8.72 5.10
CA CYS A 70 -17.33 -8.39 5.74
C CYS A 70 -17.95 -7.06 5.29
N GLU A 71 -17.16 -6.14 4.72
CA GLU A 71 -17.64 -4.86 4.20
C GLU A 71 -18.06 -4.95 2.72
N LEU A 72 -17.57 -5.95 1.98
CA LEU A 72 -17.94 -6.17 0.58
C LEU A 72 -19.40 -6.61 0.42
N ASP A 73 -19.94 -7.33 1.40
CA ASP A 73 -21.32 -7.84 1.39
C ASP A 73 -22.34 -6.83 1.96
N VAL A 74 -21.89 -5.68 2.44
CA VAL A 74 -22.73 -4.66 3.07
C VAL A 74 -23.21 -3.65 2.02
N LEU A 75 -24.49 -3.27 2.10
CA LEU A 75 -25.06 -2.24 1.24
C LEU A 75 -24.35 -0.89 1.43
N ILE A 76 -24.35 -0.06 0.39
CA ILE A 76 -23.61 1.23 0.35
C ILE A 76 -24.03 2.19 1.49
N ASP A 77 -25.24 2.04 2.04
CA ASP A 77 -25.78 2.82 3.16
C ASP A 77 -25.51 2.20 4.55
N GLY A 78 -24.87 1.04 4.59
CA GLY A 78 -24.51 0.35 5.82
C GLY A 78 -23.47 1.11 6.63
N ALA A 79 -23.52 0.94 7.95
CA ALA A 79 -22.49 1.47 8.82
C ALA A 79 -21.18 0.72 8.60
N TYR A 80 -20.23 1.34 7.91
CA TYR A 80 -18.85 0.86 7.81
C TYR A 80 -18.18 1.04 9.17
N GLY A 81 -18.01 -0.07 9.90
CA GLY A 81 -17.22 -0.08 11.13
C GLY A 81 -15.74 0.16 10.85
N ASP A 82 -14.94 0.25 11.90
CA ASP A 82 -13.48 0.37 11.79
C ASP A 82 -12.80 -0.99 11.44
N GLY A 83 -13.37 -1.73 10.49
CA GLY A 83 -12.95 -3.07 10.11
C GLY A 83 -11.53 -3.07 9.53
N GLN A 84 -11.24 -2.10 8.66
CA GLN A 84 -9.94 -1.93 8.02
C GLN A 84 -8.78 -1.75 9.03
N SER A 85 -8.93 -0.91 10.07
CA SER A 85 -7.83 -0.68 11.02
C SER A 85 -7.53 -1.93 11.87
N ARG A 86 -8.58 -2.67 12.22
CA ARG A 86 -8.50 -3.89 13.04
C ARG A 86 -7.79 -5.00 12.27
N ILE A 87 -8.18 -5.25 11.03
CA ILE A 87 -7.52 -6.27 10.20
C ILE A 87 -6.06 -5.91 9.94
N MET A 88 -5.75 -4.64 9.66
CA MET A 88 -4.38 -4.18 9.46
C MET A 88 -3.51 -4.43 10.70
N THR A 89 -4.00 -4.09 11.89
CA THR A 89 -3.28 -4.34 13.15
C THR A 89 -3.00 -5.84 13.36
N GLN A 90 -3.99 -6.69 13.11
CA GLN A 90 -3.85 -8.13 13.28
C GLN A 90 -2.89 -8.74 12.25
N ALA A 91 -3.00 -8.34 10.98
CA ALA A 91 -2.18 -8.83 9.90
C ALA A 91 -0.74 -8.38 10.03
N LEU A 92 -0.48 -7.09 10.26
CA LEU A 92 0.88 -6.56 10.41
C LEU A 92 1.62 -7.21 11.57
N ARG A 93 0.94 -7.51 12.69
CA ARG A 93 1.55 -8.25 13.79
C ARG A 93 2.06 -9.64 13.36
N LYS A 94 1.33 -10.35 12.51
CA LYS A 94 1.73 -11.67 11.98
C LYS A 94 2.81 -11.54 10.91
N ILE A 95 2.65 -10.59 10.00
CA ILE A 95 3.58 -10.36 8.87
C ILE A 95 4.93 -9.88 9.40
N HIS A 96 4.96 -8.97 10.38
CA HIS A 96 6.19 -8.46 10.99
C HIS A 96 7.09 -9.59 11.51
N TYR A 97 6.52 -10.57 12.20
CA TYR A 97 7.29 -11.74 12.66
C TYR A 97 7.94 -12.49 11.49
N SER A 98 7.24 -12.64 10.36
CA SER A 98 7.76 -13.32 9.18
C SER A 98 8.81 -12.46 8.46
N LEU A 99 8.59 -11.14 8.36
CA LEU A 99 9.50 -10.17 7.74
C LEU A 99 10.85 -10.11 8.47
N CYS A 100 10.86 -10.11 9.80
CA CYS A 100 12.12 -10.09 10.56
C CYS A 100 13.01 -11.31 10.28
N ASN A 101 12.42 -12.41 9.84
CA ASN A 101 13.12 -13.66 9.54
C ASN A 101 13.33 -13.87 8.03
N SER A 102 12.85 -12.96 7.19
CA SER A 102 13.03 -13.00 5.73
C SER A 102 13.92 -11.86 5.26
N GLN A 103 14.39 -11.93 4.02
CA GLN A 103 15.08 -10.81 3.34
C GLN A 103 14.12 -10.03 2.43
N THR A 104 12.82 -10.04 2.76
CA THR A 104 11.78 -9.39 1.95
C THR A 104 11.55 -7.96 2.41
N LEU A 105 11.53 -7.02 1.48
CA LEU A 105 11.07 -5.65 1.68
C LEU A 105 9.57 -5.58 1.42
N LEU A 106 8.81 -5.06 2.38
CA LEU A 106 7.38 -4.80 2.20
C LEU A 106 7.12 -3.29 2.11
N VAL A 107 6.52 -2.86 1.00
CA VAL A 107 6.19 -1.46 0.70
C VAL A 107 4.68 -1.29 0.66
N PHE A 108 4.18 -0.34 1.43
CA PHE A 108 2.77 0.08 1.39
C PHE A 108 2.66 1.45 0.74
N ILE A 109 1.84 1.56 -0.29
CA ILE A 109 1.39 2.84 -0.85
C ILE A 109 0.10 3.23 -0.11
N ASN A 110 0.00 4.49 0.29
CA ASN A 110 -1.16 4.99 1.02
C ASN A 110 -1.46 6.43 0.62
N GLN A 111 -2.70 6.82 0.84
CA GLN A 111 -3.21 8.14 0.54
C GLN A 111 -3.24 9.00 1.81
N VAL A 112 -2.97 10.29 1.66
CA VAL A 112 -3.16 11.27 2.73
C VAL A 112 -4.60 11.77 2.69
N ARG A 113 -5.30 11.67 3.82
CA ARG A 113 -6.64 12.23 4.04
C ARG A 113 -6.58 13.36 5.07
N SER A 114 -7.57 14.23 5.03
CA SER A 114 -7.75 15.25 6.08
C SER A 114 -8.55 14.66 7.23
N GLY A 115 -7.98 14.64 8.43
CA GLY A 115 -8.68 14.15 9.62
C GLY A 115 -9.49 15.26 10.29
N SER A 116 -10.78 15.03 10.52
CA SER A 116 -11.60 15.85 11.41
C SER A 116 -11.46 15.33 12.85
N LYS A 117 -10.46 15.78 13.59
CA LYS A 117 -10.53 15.65 15.05
C LYS A 117 -11.53 16.67 15.57
N SER A 118 -12.68 16.20 16.03
CA SER A 118 -13.59 16.98 16.87
C SER A 118 -12.99 17.03 18.27
N GLY A 119 -12.36 18.15 18.64
CA GLY A 119 -11.80 18.33 19.97
C GLY A 119 -10.90 19.55 20.08
N ASN A 120 -11.49 20.68 20.48
CA ASN A 120 -10.92 21.93 20.99
C ASN A 120 -9.42 22.17 20.73
N GLY A 121 -9.10 22.85 19.64
CA GLY A 121 -7.77 23.40 19.42
C GLY A 121 -7.66 24.06 18.06
N PHE A 122 -7.33 25.34 18.06
CA PHE A 122 -7.19 26.21 16.90
C PHE A 122 -6.21 25.62 15.85
N GLY A 123 -6.69 25.37 14.63
CA GLY A 123 -5.91 25.61 13.40
C GLY A 123 -5.12 24.49 12.72
N HIS A 124 -4.94 23.30 13.31
CA HIS A 124 -4.21 22.22 12.61
C HIS A 124 -5.14 21.07 12.19
N MET A 125 -5.44 21.00 10.89
CA MET A 125 -5.90 19.76 10.24
C MET A 125 -4.72 18.79 10.22
N ASP A 126 -4.78 17.75 11.05
CA ASP A 126 -3.79 16.67 11.01
C ASP A 126 -4.01 15.86 9.72
N GLU A 127 -2.94 15.70 8.94
CA GLU A 127 -2.90 14.73 7.85
C GLU A 127 -2.92 13.31 8.44
N VAL A 128 -3.91 12.50 8.04
CA VAL A 128 -4.08 11.11 8.48
C VAL A 128 -3.97 10.16 7.29
N THR A 129 -3.55 8.91 7.55
CA THR A 129 -3.45 7.85 6.53
C THR A 129 -4.48 6.75 6.79
N CYS A 130 -4.95 6.07 5.73
CA CYS A 130 -5.90 4.96 5.85
C CYS A 130 -5.28 3.74 6.56
N GLY A 131 -6.11 2.81 7.04
CA GLY A 131 -5.66 1.59 7.74
C GLY A 131 -5.32 1.78 9.22
N GLY A 132 -5.70 2.92 9.82
CA GLY A 132 -5.46 3.24 11.22
C GLY A 132 -3.98 3.49 11.55
N ASN A 133 -3.62 3.34 12.83
CA ASN A 133 -2.27 3.69 13.31
C ASN A 133 -1.24 2.56 13.16
N ALA A 134 -1.65 1.34 12.81
CA ALA A 134 -0.75 0.18 12.83
C ALA A 134 0.48 0.37 11.93
N LEU A 135 0.30 0.86 10.70
CA LEU A 135 1.40 1.14 9.78
C LEU A 135 2.42 2.13 10.36
N ASN A 136 1.99 3.10 11.16
CA ASN A 136 2.89 4.08 11.77
C ASN A 136 3.84 3.43 12.79
N PHE A 137 3.44 2.34 13.43
CA PHE A 137 4.25 1.63 14.42
C PHE A 137 5.13 0.54 13.81
N TYR A 138 4.66 -0.10 12.73
CA TYR A 138 5.40 -1.20 12.08
C TYR A 138 6.35 -0.75 10.96
N ALA A 139 6.15 0.44 10.39
CA ALA A 139 7.02 0.94 9.33
C ALA A 139 8.39 1.37 9.86
N ALA A 140 9.46 0.76 9.36
CA ALA A 140 10.83 1.19 9.63
C ALA A 140 11.16 2.54 8.96
N VAL A 141 10.59 2.78 7.77
CA VAL A 141 10.78 4.01 7.00
C VAL A 141 9.42 4.51 6.53
N ARG A 142 9.19 5.82 6.62
CA ARG A 142 7.99 6.49 6.12
C ARG A 142 8.39 7.61 5.19
N LEU A 143 7.93 7.56 3.95
CA LEU A 143 8.20 8.56 2.93
C LEU A 143 6.93 9.35 2.63
N ARG A 144 7.07 10.68 2.55
CA ARG A 144 5.99 11.56 2.12
C ARG A 144 6.37 12.21 0.80
N ILE A 145 5.68 11.81 -0.26
CA ILE A 145 5.91 12.33 -1.60
C ILE A 145 4.97 13.50 -1.83
N LYS A 146 5.53 14.63 -2.27
CA LYS A 146 4.80 15.83 -2.66
C LYS A 146 5.34 16.37 -3.96
N ARG A 147 4.44 16.71 -4.88
CA ARG A 147 4.79 17.46 -6.08
C ARG A 147 5.07 18.92 -5.70
N THR A 148 6.27 19.40 -5.99
CA THR A 148 6.72 20.76 -5.62
C THR A 148 6.61 21.77 -6.77
N GLY A 149 6.51 21.31 -8.02
CA GLY A 149 6.41 22.19 -9.18
C GLY A 149 6.38 21.43 -10.50
N LEU A 150 6.52 22.17 -11.59
CA LEU A 150 6.70 21.66 -12.95
C LEU A 150 8.16 21.85 -13.36
N LEU A 151 8.78 20.79 -13.89
CA LEU A 151 10.06 20.91 -14.57
C LEU A 151 9.79 21.39 -15.99
N LYS A 152 10.28 22.59 -16.33
CA LYS A 152 10.26 23.10 -17.70
C LYS A 152 11.55 22.71 -18.40
N ILE A 153 11.46 21.94 -19.47
CA ILE A 153 12.59 21.65 -20.36
C ILE A 153 12.28 22.33 -21.70
N GLY A 154 12.83 23.53 -21.92
CA GLY A 154 12.50 24.34 -23.10
C GLY A 154 11.06 24.87 -23.09
N ASN A 155 10.38 24.84 -24.24
CA ASN A 155 8.98 25.25 -24.42
C ASN A 155 7.96 24.10 -24.28
N GLU A 156 8.42 22.87 -24.02
CA GLU A 156 7.53 21.73 -23.80
C GLU A 156 7.40 21.43 -22.30
N VAL A 157 6.15 21.30 -21.85
CA VAL A 157 5.80 20.90 -20.49
C VAL A 157 5.48 19.42 -20.53
N SER A 158 6.42 18.57 -20.13
CA SER A 158 6.16 17.15 -19.90
C SER A 158 5.84 16.89 -18.44
N ILE A 159 4.86 16.03 -18.22
CA ILE A 159 4.41 15.59 -16.90
C ILE A 159 5.16 14.30 -16.58
N TYR A 160 5.96 14.30 -15.52
CA TYR A 160 6.55 13.12 -14.90
C TYR A 160 6.26 13.13 -13.41
#